data_AF-A0A1M7FDF2-F1
#
_entry.id   AF-A0A1M7FDF2-F1
#
_cell.length_a   1.000
_cell.length_b   1.000
_cell.length_c   1.000
_cell.angle_alpha   90.00
_cell.angle_beta   90.00
_cell.angle_gamma   90.00
#
_symmetry.space_group_name_H-M   'P 1'
#
loop_
_entity.id
_entity.type
_entity.pdbx_description
1 polymer ?
#
loop_
_entity_poly.entity_id
_entity_poly.type
_entity_poly.pdbx_seq_one_letter_code
_entity_poly.pdbx_strand_id
1 'polypeptide(L)' 'MDVPKISNRFDAEDIRKLREYNSLKHSKMSHKEILDDIRQGAESFMSEFSRFVADK' A
#
# COMPACT_ATOMS: atom_id res chain seq x y z
N MET A 1 -11.63 -5.33 8.78
CA MET A 1 -10.99 -5.74 7.51
C MET A 1 -9.55 -5.99 7.86
N ASP A 2 -9.15 -7.25 7.89
CA ASP A 2 -7.81 -7.61 8.31
C ASP A 2 -6.82 -7.30 7.18
N VAL A 3 -5.61 -6.90 7.55
CA VAL A 3 -4.53 -6.65 6.59
C VAL A 3 -4.22 -7.96 5.87
N PRO A 4 -4.18 -7.99 4.51
CA PRO A 4 -3.95 -9.22 3.79
C PRO A 4 -2.56 -9.76 4.08
N LYS A 5 -2.48 -11.07 4.32
CA LYS A 5 -1.19 -11.75 4.46
C LYS A 5 -0.54 -11.91 3.08
N ILE A 6 0.60 -11.26 2.90
CA ILE A 6 1.39 -11.25 1.68
C ILE A 6 2.47 -12.34 1.76
N SER A 7 2.63 -13.10 0.68
CA SER A 7 3.69 -14.11 0.60
C SER A 7 5.06 -13.48 0.34
N ASN A 8 6.13 -14.20 0.71
CA ASN A 8 7.50 -13.77 0.43
C ASN A 8 7.83 -13.74 -1.06
N ARG A 9 7.04 -14.40 -1.92
CA ARG A 9 7.24 -14.44 -3.37
C ARG A 9 6.60 -13.26 -4.09
N PHE A 10 5.66 -12.58 -3.44
CA PHE A 10 4.90 -11.45 -3.97
C PHE A 10 4.33 -11.73 -5.37
N ASP A 11 3.37 -12.65 -5.45
CA ASP A 11 2.81 -13.11 -6.72
C ASP A 11 1.48 -12.42 -7.09
N ALA A 12 0.86 -12.88 -8.18
CA ALA A 12 -0.40 -12.32 -8.66
C ALA A 12 -1.55 -12.44 -7.64
N GLU A 13 -1.57 -13.48 -6.80
CA GLU A 13 -2.59 -13.63 -5.76
C GLU A 13 -2.38 -12.60 -4.63
N ASP A 14 -1.13 -12.29 -4.29
CA ASP A 14 -0.82 -11.23 -3.33
C ASP A 14 -1.29 -9.86 -3.85
N ILE A 15 -1.06 -9.58 -5.14
CA ILE A 15 -1.57 -8.36 -5.79
C ILE A 15 -3.09 -8.31 -5.74
N ARG A 16 -3.77 -9.44 -5.99
CA ARG A 16 -5.24 -9.52 -5.95
C ARG A 16 -5.78 -9.19 -4.56
N LYS A 17 -5.21 -9.79 -3.51
CA LYS A 17 -5.59 -9.52 -2.11
C LYS A 17 -5.41 -8.05 -1.73
N LEU A 18 -4.30 -7.42 -2.16
CA LEU A 18 -4.05 -5.99 -1.90
C LEU A 18 -5.10 -5.11 -2.59
N ARG A 19 -5.45 -5.41 -3.85
CA ARG A 19 -6.47 -4.66 -4.58
C ARG A 19 -7.84 -4.77 -3.92
N GLU A 20 -8.22 -5.98 -3.51
CA GLU A 20 -9.48 -6.22 -2.81
C GLU A 20 -9.53 -5.49 -1.46
N TYR A 21 -8.45 -5.58 -0.68
CA TYR A 21 -8.30 -4.84 0.57
C TYR A 21 -8.43 -3.32 0.36
N ASN A 22 -7.71 -2.76 -0.61
CA ASN A 22 -7.75 -1.32 -0.91
C ASN A 22 -9.14 -0.89 -1.40
N SER A 23 -9.77 -1.65 -2.28
CA SER A 23 -11.13 -1.35 -2.76
C SER A 23 -12.13 -1.27 -1.61
N LEU A 24 -12.08 -2.24 -0.70
CA LEU A 24 -12.94 -2.28 0.47
C LEU A 24 -12.60 -1.17 1.49
N LYS A 25 -11.32 -0.90 1.72
CA LYS A 25 -10.85 0.22 2.57
C LYS A 25 -11.35 1.57 2.05
N HIS A 26 -11.26 1.78 0.74
CA HIS A 26 -11.61 3.04 0.07
C HIS A 26 -13.10 3.16 -0.24
N SER A 27 -13.89 2.08 -0.12
CA SER A 27 -15.33 2.07 -0.46
C SER A 27 -16.20 3.11 0.25
N LYS A 28 -15.77 3.59 1.42
CA LYS A 28 -16.45 4.61 2.23
C LYS A 28 -15.72 5.94 2.29
N MET A 29 -14.60 6.07 1.56
CA MET A 29 -13.78 7.28 1.55
C MET A 29 -14.18 8.17 0.37
N SER A 30 -14.09 9.48 0.58
CA SER A 30 -14.16 10.45 -0.51
C SER A 30 -12.91 10.37 -1.39
N HIS A 31 -13.01 10.88 -2.62
CA HIS A 31 -11.87 10.98 -3.54
C HIS A 31 -10.67 11.70 -2.90
N LYS A 32 -10.92 12.75 -2.10
CA LYS A 32 -9.87 13.50 -1.42
C LYS A 32 -9.13 12.63 -0.40
N GLU A 33 -9.87 11.90 0.43
CA GLU A 33 -9.29 11.01 1.45
C GLU A 33 -8.48 9.87 0.81
N ILE A 34 -8.95 9.33 -0.32
CA ILE A 34 -8.20 8.31 -1.08
C ILE A 34 -6.88 8.88 -1.59
N LEU A 35 -6.88 10.09 -2.17
CA LEU A 35 -5.67 10.73 -2.67
C LEU A 35 -4.67 11.04 -1.54
N ASP A 36 -5.17 11.47 -0.39
CA ASP A 36 -4.32 11.76 0.77
C ASP A 36 -3.73 10.46 1.35
N ASP A 37 -4.49 9.37 1.45
CA ASP A 37 -4.01 8.04 1.87
C ASP A 37 -2.92 7.51 0.93
N ILE A 38 -3.11 7.65 -0.39
CA ILE A 38 -2.12 7.25 -1.39
C ILE A 38 -0.84 8.10 -1.27
N ARG A 39 -0.98 9.43 -1.12
CA ARG A 39 0.17 10.33 -0.99
C ARG A 39 0.99 9.98 0.25
N GLN A 40 0.35 9.77 1.39
CA GLN A 40 1.02 9.39 2.62
C GLN A 40 1.77 8.06 2.48
N GLY A 41 1.15 7.05 1.86
CA GLY A 41 1.81 5.77 1.59
C GLY A 41 3.02 5.91 0.68
N ALA A 42 2.93 6.74 -0.37
CA ALA A 42 4.05 7.01 -1.27
C ALA A 42 5.20 7.74 -0.57
N GLU A 43 4.91 8.73 0.27
CA GLU A 43 5.92 9.45 1.05
C GLU A 43 6.68 8.51 2.02
N SER A 44 5.95 7.64 2.74
CA SER A 44 6.57 6.64 3.62
C SER A 44 7.47 5.69 2.83
N PHE A 45 6.99 5.16 1.70
CA PHE A 45 7.79 4.28 0.84
C PHE A 45 9.07 4.97 0.34
N MET A 46 8.95 6.21 -0.16
CA MET A 46 10.10 6.95 -0.69
C MET A 46 11.13 7.26 0.39
N SER A 47 10.68 7.56 1.61
CA SER A 47 11.56 7.76 2.77
C SER A 47 12.34 6.49 3.12
N GLU A 48 11.65 5.35 3.23
CA GLU A 48 12.29 4.05 3.51
C GLU A 48 13.24 3.63 2.41
N PHE A 49 12.83 3.79 1.15
CA PHE A 49 13.67 3.48 -0.02
C PHE A 49 14.93 4.34 -0.05
N SER A 50 14.81 5.65 0.17
CA SER A 50 15.96 6.56 0.19
C SER A 50 16.95 6.20 1.29
N ARG A 51 16.45 5.84 2.48
CA ARG A 51 17.28 5.37 3.58
C ARG A 51 18.00 4.07 3.24
N PHE A 52 17.29 3.08 2.67
CA PHE A 52 17.89 1.83 2.25
C PHE A 52 19.00 2.00 1.20
N VAL A 53 18.82 2.95 0.27
CA VAL A 53 19.84 3.29 -0.74
C VAL A 53 21.03 4.01 -0.12
N ALA A 54 20.82 4.87 0.87
CA ALA A 54 21.89 5.60 1.55
C ALA A 54 22.73 4.71 2.50
N ASP A 55 22.11 3.65 3.06
CA ASP A 55 22.76 2.68 3.95
C ASP A 55 23.53 1.57 3.19
N LYS A 56 23.54 1.59 1.84
CA LYS A 56 24.26 0.66 0.96
C LYS A 56 25.44 1.31 0.26
#